data_AF-A0AAP8AZ71-F1
#
_entry.id   AF-A0AAP8AZ71-F1
#
_cell.length_a   1.000
_cell.length_b   1.000
_cell.length_c   1.000
_cell.angle_alpha   90.00
_cell.angle_beta   90.00
_cell.angle_gamma   90.00
#
_symmetry.space_group_name_H-M   'P 1'
#
loop_
_entity.id
_entity.type
_entity.pdbx_description
1 polymer ?
#
loop_
_entity_poly.entity_id
_entity_poly.type
_entity_poly.pdbx_seq_one_letter_code
_entity_poly.pdbx_strand_id
1 'polypeptide(L)'
;MNKGDIVEDRKKHHLQTYFERFELSDREKVNTVCIDIYEPYMSLIKDVFPKADIVVDKFHIVQSINRELNRCRVQAMNRFNNKDKPMYNKFKKYWKLMLKPQEKLNYTHYHYFKLYCQKTYIIYN
;
A
#
# COMPACT_ATOMS: atom_id res chain seq x y z
N MET A 1 10.80 -18.09 20.49
CA MET A 1 11.34 -17.49 19.24
C MET A 1 12.54 -16.60 19.58
N ASN A 2 13.64 -16.73 18.84
CA ASN A 2 14.81 -15.86 18.97
C ASN A 2 14.55 -14.52 18.27
N LYS A 3 15.27 -13.47 18.68
CA LYS A 3 15.14 -12.13 18.12
C LYS A 3 15.84 -12.08 16.74
N GLY A 4 15.08 -12.30 15.66
CA GLY A 4 15.50 -12.01 14.28
C GLY A 4 16.04 -13.19 13.47
N ASP A 5 15.23 -14.23 13.28
CA ASP A 5 15.54 -15.33 12.37
C ASP A 5 15.23 -14.97 10.91
N ILE A 6 16.10 -15.37 9.99
CA ILE A 6 15.86 -15.27 8.54
C ILE A 6 15.47 -16.66 8.03
N VAL A 7 14.31 -16.76 7.37
CA VAL A 7 13.84 -18.02 6.76
C VAL A 7 14.17 -18.00 5.26
N GLU A 8 14.76 -19.09 4.76
CA GLU A 8 15.29 -19.17 3.39
C GLU A 8 14.22 -19.13 2.29
N ASP A 9 13.01 -19.64 2.56
CA ASP A 9 11.90 -19.66 1.60
C ASP A 9 10.61 -19.12 2.26
N ARG A 10 9.86 -18.38 1.45
CA ARG A 10 8.58 -17.77 1.80
C ARG A 10 7.38 -18.65 1.44
N LYS A 11 7.57 -19.81 0.79
CA LYS A 11 6.46 -20.72 0.48
C LYS A 11 5.80 -21.22 1.76
N LYS A 12 4.48 -21.42 1.68
CA LYS A 12 3.63 -21.82 2.83
C LYS A 12 4.20 -23.02 3.60
N HIS A 13 4.60 -24.09 2.91
CA HIS A 13 5.10 -25.30 3.58
C HIS A 13 6.41 -25.07 4.34
N HIS A 14 7.34 -24.29 3.79
CA HIS A 14 8.60 -23.99 4.48
C HIS A 14 8.38 -23.17 5.75
N LEU A 15 7.50 -22.17 5.71
CA LEU A 15 7.14 -21.38 6.87
C LEU A 15 6.39 -22.21 7.91
N GLN A 16 5.50 -23.11 7.48
CA GLN A 16 4.80 -24.03 8.35
C GLN A 16 5.78 -24.92 9.13
N THR A 17 6.67 -25.62 8.42
CA THR A 17 7.71 -26.44 9.05
C THR A 17 8.58 -25.62 10.01
N TYR A 18 8.95 -24.40 9.61
CA TYR A 18 9.76 -23.52 10.45
C TYR A 18 9.06 -23.14 11.76
N PHE A 19 7.76 -22.84 11.75
CA PHE A 19 7.05 -22.46 12.98
C PHE A 19 6.61 -23.67 13.81
N GLU A 20 6.30 -24.80 13.20
CA GLU A 20 5.91 -26.03 13.90
C GLU A 20 7.04 -26.64 14.75
N ARG A 21 8.29 -26.24 14.53
CA ARG A 21 9.41 -26.60 15.43
C ARG A 21 9.26 -26.03 16.86
N PHE A 22 8.43 -25.02 17.04
CA PHE A 22 8.09 -24.47 18.35
C PHE A 22 6.87 -25.20 18.91
N GLU A 23 6.92 -25.53 20.20
CA GLU A 23 5.81 -26.18 20.88
C GLU A 23 4.52 -25.36 20.75
N LEU A 24 3.37 -26.07 20.67
CA LEU A 24 2.07 -25.43 20.60
C LEU A 24 1.83 -24.49 21.80
N SER A 25 2.27 -24.90 22.99
CA SER A 25 2.21 -24.13 24.24
C SER A 25 2.85 -22.75 24.11
N ASP A 26 3.94 -22.63 23.34
CA ASP A 26 4.63 -21.37 23.07
C ASP A 26 3.97 -20.58 21.95
N ARG A 27 3.49 -21.26 20.91
CA ARG A 27 2.77 -20.61 19.81
C ARG A 27 1.45 -19.98 20.26
N GLU A 28 0.79 -20.60 21.23
CA GLU A 28 -0.43 -20.06 21.85
C GLU A 28 -0.20 -18.79 22.69
N LYS A 29 1.04 -18.50 23.09
CA LYS A 29 1.39 -17.25 23.81
C LYS A 29 1.55 -16.06 22.85
N VAL A 30 1.52 -16.28 21.54
CA VAL A 30 1.60 -15.21 20.55
C VAL A 30 0.25 -14.49 20.48
N ASN A 31 0.24 -13.22 20.86
CA ASN A 31 -0.98 -12.41 20.85
C ASN A 31 -1.26 -11.77 19.49
N THR A 32 -0.22 -11.46 18.71
CA THR A 32 -0.38 -10.71 17.46
C THR A 32 0.71 -11.07 16.46
N VAL A 33 0.33 -11.20 15.19
CA VAL A 33 1.26 -11.37 14.07
C VAL A 33 0.99 -10.29 13.03
N CYS A 34 2.03 -9.53 12.67
CA CYS A 34 1.97 -8.58 11.56
C CYS A 34 2.39 -9.27 10.26
N ILE A 35 1.57 -9.20 9.21
CA ILE A 35 1.85 -9.82 7.91
C ILE A 35 1.51 -8.89 6.74
N ASP A 36 2.13 -9.18 5.59
CA ASP A 36 1.72 -8.66 4.30
C ASP A 36 0.34 -9.19 3.89
N ILE A 37 -0.35 -8.49 2.98
CA ILE A 37 -1.60 -8.96 2.39
C ILE A 37 -1.32 -10.08 1.38
N TYR A 38 -1.20 -11.28 1.91
CA TYR A 38 -1.09 -12.50 1.11
C TYR A 38 -1.90 -13.61 1.77
N GLU A 39 -2.95 -14.06 1.08
CA GLU A 39 -3.91 -15.03 1.61
C GLU A 39 -3.27 -16.33 2.12
N PRO A 40 -2.23 -16.90 1.47
CA PRO A 40 -1.57 -18.09 1.98
C PRO A 40 -0.86 -17.88 3.33
N TYR A 41 -0.42 -16.66 3.65
CA TYR A 41 0.09 -16.35 4.99
C TYR A 41 -1.05 -16.23 6.00
N MET A 42 -2.18 -15.63 5.63
CA MET A 42 -3.33 -15.53 6.52
C MET A 42 -3.83 -16.90 6.97
N SER A 43 -3.94 -17.86 6.03
CA SER A 43 -4.32 -19.23 6.38
C SER A 43 -3.26 -19.90 7.27
N LEU A 44 -1.98 -19.80 6.88
CA LEU A 44 -0.88 -20.37 7.65
C LEU A 44 -0.82 -19.87 9.09
N ILE A 45 -0.95 -18.56 9.31
CA ILE A 45 -0.84 -17.95 10.63
C ILE A 45 -1.99 -18.42 11.53
N LYS A 46 -3.20 -18.64 11.00
CA LYS A 46 -4.31 -19.22 11.77
C LYS A 46 -4.02 -20.65 12.22
N ASP A 47 -3.37 -21.44 11.37
CA ASP A 47 -3.00 -22.83 11.68
C ASP A 47 -1.87 -22.89 12.72
N VAL A 48 -0.87 -22.02 12.58
CA VAL A 48 0.34 -22.02 13.40
C VAL A 48 0.14 -21.27 14.72
N PHE A 49 -0.57 -20.15 14.73
CA PHE A 49 -0.76 -19.26 15.87
C PHE A 49 -2.27 -19.06 16.14
N PRO A 50 -2.97 -20.08 16.68
CA PRO A 50 -4.42 -20.11 16.74
C PRO A 50 -5.05 -19.02 17.63
N LYS A 51 -4.27 -18.45 18.56
CA LYS A 51 -4.71 -17.39 19.48
C LYS A 51 -4.26 -15.99 19.07
N ALA A 52 -3.50 -15.85 17.98
CA ALA A 52 -2.94 -14.58 17.59
C ALA A 52 -3.89 -13.77 16.69
N ASP A 53 -3.98 -12.48 16.95
CA ASP A 53 -4.62 -11.52 16.05
C ASP A 53 -3.72 -11.25 14.83
N ILE A 54 -4.31 -11.27 13.64
CA ILE A 54 -3.62 -10.93 12.40
C ILE A 54 -3.72 -9.42 12.16
N VAL A 55 -2.58 -8.74 12.20
CA VAL A 55 -2.45 -7.33 11.82
C VAL A 55 -1.87 -7.25 10.41
N VAL A 56 -2.59 -6.56 9.54
CA VAL A 56 -2.15 -6.35 8.16
C VAL A 56 -1.22 -5.14 8.09
N ASP A 57 -0.09 -5.26 7.40
CA ASP A 57 0.78 -4.12 7.14
C ASP A 57 0.13 -3.13 6.15
N LYS A 58 -0.25 -1.96 6.69
CA LYS A 58 -0.84 -0.84 5.94
C LYS A 58 0.10 -0.26 4.87
N PHE A 59 1.41 -0.41 5.00
CA PHE A 59 2.36 0.13 4.03
C PHE A 59 2.16 -0.50 2.65
N HIS A 60 2.00 -1.83 2.61
CA HIS A 60 1.78 -2.56 1.36
C HIS A 60 0.46 -2.20 0.68
N ILE A 61 -0.59 -1.90 1.46
CA ILE A 61 -1.86 -1.36 0.94
C ILE A 61 -1.62 -0.02 0.24
N VAL A 62 -1.07 0.93 0.99
CA VAL A 62 -0.86 2.31 0.51
C VAL A 62 0.07 2.31 -0.71
N GLN A 63 1.13 1.50 -0.70
CA GLN A 63 2.03 1.34 -1.82
C GLN A 63 1.30 0.76 -3.06
N SER A 64 0.48 -0.27 -2.88
CA SER A 64 -0.28 -0.89 -3.96
C SER A 64 -1.28 0.08 -4.59
N ILE A 65 -2.03 0.81 -3.77
CA ILE A 65 -2.96 1.85 -4.22
C ILE A 65 -2.23 2.95 -4.99
N ASN A 66 -1.12 3.47 -4.45
CA ASN A 66 -0.33 4.51 -5.10
C ASN A 66 0.23 4.06 -6.46
N ARG A 67 0.62 2.79 -6.58
CA ARG A 67 1.10 2.21 -7.83
C ARG A 67 -0.03 2.15 -8.88
N GLU A 68 -1.19 1.62 -8.51
CA GLU A 68 -2.31 1.52 -9.45
C GLU A 68 -2.89 2.89 -9.82
N LEU A 69 -2.98 3.84 -8.88
CA LEU A 69 -3.37 5.22 -9.18
C LEU A 69 -2.41 5.88 -10.19
N ASN A 70 -1.10 5.70 -10.00
CA ASN A 70 -0.11 6.18 -10.97
C ASN A 70 -0.25 5.51 -12.33
N ARG A 71 -0.49 4.20 -12.36
CA ARG A 71 -0.70 3.46 -13.60
C ARG A 71 -1.92 3.98 -14.34
N CYS A 72 -3.06 4.11 -13.68
CA CYS A 72 -4.29 4.67 -14.24
C CYS A 72 -4.07 6.11 -14.75
N ARG A 73 -3.36 6.94 -13.98
CA ARG A 73 -2.99 8.30 -14.38
C ARG A 73 -2.15 8.31 -15.65
N VAL A 74 -1.12 7.46 -15.75
CA VAL A 74 -0.25 7.38 -16.95
C VAL A 74 -1.04 6.89 -18.16
N GLN A 75 -1.90 5.89 -17.98
CA GLN A 75 -2.79 5.42 -19.05
C GLN A 75 -3.71 6.54 -19.54
N ALA A 76 -4.37 7.27 -18.63
CA ALA A 76 -5.21 8.41 -18.97
C ALA A 76 -4.41 9.53 -19.65
N MET A 77 -3.25 9.89 -19.10
CA MET A 77 -2.33 10.89 -19.67
C MET A 77 -1.96 10.55 -21.11
N ASN A 78 -1.56 9.30 -21.38
CA ASN A 78 -1.10 8.88 -22.70
C ASN A 78 -2.21 8.90 -23.76
N ARG A 79 -3.49 8.75 -23.38
CA ARG A 79 -4.63 8.94 -24.31
C ARG A 79 -4.67 10.33 -24.92
N PHE A 80 -4.11 11.34 -24.24
CA PHE A 80 -4.09 12.73 -24.68
C PHE A 80 -2.81 13.15 -25.40
N ASN A 81 -1.76 12.31 -25.45
CA ASN A 81 -0.41 12.72 -25.87
C ASN A 81 -0.36 13.42 -27.25
N ASN A 82 -1.15 12.93 -28.21
CA ASN A 82 -1.25 13.47 -29.57
C ASN A 82 -2.63 14.08 -29.88
N LYS A 83 -3.55 14.11 -28.90
CA LYS A 83 -4.94 14.56 -29.09
C LYS A 83 -5.23 15.88 -28.37
N ASP A 84 -4.67 16.06 -27.18
CA ASP A 84 -4.88 17.23 -26.34
C ASP A 84 -3.62 17.46 -25.48
N LYS A 85 -2.69 18.26 -26.01
CA LYS A 85 -1.43 18.56 -25.33
C LYS A 85 -1.64 19.33 -24.01
N PRO A 86 -2.56 20.31 -23.93
CA PRO A 86 -2.93 20.92 -22.65
C PRO A 86 -3.36 19.91 -21.59
N MET A 87 -4.24 18.96 -21.91
CA MET A 87 -4.69 17.93 -20.97
C MET A 87 -3.56 16.97 -20.58
N TYR A 88 -2.76 16.51 -21.55
CA TYR A 88 -1.57 15.72 -21.27
C TYR A 88 -0.64 16.41 -20.25
N ASN A 89 -0.39 17.71 -20.45
CA ASN A 89 0.48 18.50 -19.58
C ASN A 89 -0.08 18.65 -18.16
N LYS A 90 -1.41 18.73 -17.98
CA LYS A 90 -2.05 18.73 -16.65
C LYS A 90 -1.73 17.44 -15.89
N PHE A 91 -1.98 16.28 -16.48
CA PHE A 91 -1.71 14.97 -15.87
C PHE A 91 -0.22 14.70 -15.65
N LYS A 92 0.65 15.25 -16.51
CA LYS A 92 2.11 15.14 -16.37
C LYS A 92 2.65 16.04 -15.27
N LYS A 93 2.28 17.33 -15.26
CA LYS A 93 2.81 18.33 -14.33
C LYS A 93 2.30 18.14 -12.90
N TYR A 94 1.02 17.78 -12.76
CA TYR A 94 0.33 17.72 -11.48
C TYR A 94 0.11 16.29 -10.97
N TRP A 95 0.97 15.35 -11.39
CA TRP A 95 0.83 13.94 -11.04
C TRP A 95 0.82 13.66 -9.53
N LYS A 96 1.55 14.46 -8.74
CA LYS A 96 1.64 14.33 -7.28
C LYS A 96 0.33 14.67 -6.57
N LEU A 97 -0.56 15.43 -7.21
CA LEU A 97 -1.84 15.81 -6.59
C LEU A 97 -2.71 14.58 -6.30
N MET A 98 -2.66 13.57 -7.16
CA MET A 98 -3.41 12.31 -7.02
C MET A 98 -2.86 11.41 -5.90
N LEU A 99 -1.66 11.70 -5.38
CA LEU A 99 -0.96 10.91 -4.37
C LEU A 99 -0.71 11.70 -3.08
N LYS A 100 -1.26 12.92 -2.96
CA LYS A 100 -1.00 13.76 -1.79
C LYS A 100 -1.70 13.12 -0.58
N PRO A 101 -0.99 12.88 0.54
CA PRO A 101 -1.61 12.38 1.76
C PRO A 101 -2.70 13.32 2.24
N GLN A 102 -3.76 12.76 2.82
CA GLN A 102 -4.90 13.52 3.33
C GLN A 102 -4.46 14.56 4.36
N GLU A 103 -3.50 14.23 5.23
CA GLU A 103 -3.02 15.13 6.28
C GLU A 103 -2.31 16.37 5.72
N LYS A 104 -1.89 16.31 4.45
CA LYS A 104 -1.25 17.43 3.73
C LYS A 104 -2.21 18.18 2.82
N LEU A 105 -3.50 17.84 2.83
CA LEU A 105 -4.55 18.63 2.22
C LEU A 105 -4.85 19.80 3.16
N ASN A 106 -4.77 21.02 2.63
CA ASN A 106 -5.29 22.21 3.30
C ASN A 106 -6.71 22.38 2.77
N TYR A 107 -7.70 22.85 3.52
CA TYR A 107 -9.07 23.11 3.01
C TYR A 107 -9.48 24.58 3.08
N THR A 108 -8.57 25.45 3.50
CA THR A 108 -8.78 26.88 3.70
C THR A 108 -8.04 27.75 2.69
N HIS A 109 -6.87 27.32 2.19
CA HIS A 109 -6.01 28.10 1.30
C HIS A 109 -5.88 27.44 -0.08
N TYR A 110 -6.31 28.17 -1.11
CA TYR A 110 -6.33 27.68 -2.49
C TYR A 110 -5.03 27.99 -3.22
N HIS A 111 -4.40 26.96 -3.79
CA HIS A 111 -3.24 27.13 -4.67
C HIS A 111 -3.66 27.27 -6.14
N TYR A 112 -3.09 28.25 -6.83
CA TYR A 112 -3.32 28.45 -8.25
C TYR A 112 -2.53 27.44 -9.10
N PHE A 113 -3.24 26.69 -9.93
CA PHE A 113 -2.64 25.76 -10.89
C PHE A 113 -2.68 26.31 -12.31
N LYS A 114 -1.56 26.87 -12.77
CA LYS A 114 -1.39 27.52 -14.09
C LYS A 114 -1.99 26.78 -15.31
N LEU A 115 -2.05 25.45 -15.32
CA LEU A 115 -2.61 24.72 -16.47
C LEU A 115 -4.13 24.49 -16.40
N TYR A 116 -4.80 24.76 -15.29
CA TYR A 116 -6.26 24.66 -15.18
C TYR A 116 -6.91 26.03 -15.45
N CYS A 117 -7.84 26.08 -16.43
CA CYS A 117 -8.47 27.32 -16.90
C CYS A 117 -9.58 27.84 -15.98
N GLN A 118 -10.18 26.97 -15.17
CA GLN A 118 -11.01 27.39 -14.05
C GLN A 118 -10.09 27.64 -12.86
N LYS A 119 -10.52 28.49 -11.92
CA LYS A 119 -10.08 28.34 -10.54
C LYS A 119 -10.51 26.94 -10.09
N THR A 120 -9.75 25.90 -10.45
CA THR A 120 -10.00 24.53 -10.04
C THR A 120 -9.46 24.46 -8.64
N TYR A 121 -10.38 24.71 -7.71
CA TYR A 121 -10.16 24.79 -6.28
C TYR A 121 -9.86 23.40 -5.72
N ILE A 122 -8.60 22.97 -5.81
CA ILE A 122 -8.11 21.84 -5.03
C ILE A 122 -7.08 22.41 -4.06
N ILE A 123 -7.33 22.15 -2.78
CA ILE A 123 -6.87 22.98 -1.68
C ILE A 123 -5.58 22.36 -1.09
N TYR A 124 -4.52 23.14 -0.88
CA TYR A 124 -3.18 22.64 -0.53
C TYR A 124 -2.43 23.55 0.45
N ASN A 125 -1.69 22.93 1.38
CA ASN A 125 -0.54 23.52 2.09
C ASN A 125 0.71 23.41 1.23
#